data_AF-A0A117E4M5-F1
#
_entry.id   AF-A0A117E4M5-F1
#
_cell.length_a   1.000
_cell.length_b   1.000
_cell.length_c   1.000
_cell.angle_alpha   90.00
_cell.angle_beta   90.00
_cell.angle_gamma   90.00
#
_symmetry.space_group_name_H-M   'P 1'
#
loop_
_entity.id
_entity.type
_entity.pdbx_description
1 polymer ?
#
loop_
_entity_poly.entity_id
_entity_poly.type
_entity_poly.pdbx_seq_one_letter_code
_entity_poly.pdbx_strand_id
1 'polypeptide(L)'
;MVGGMLRHLKSVRQMKKDPGWIESLIEEAYNERMHLLTFLELADPGIFMRFMVLAAQSLFFNAFFVSYLVLPKTCHRFVGYLQEEAVITFTPAIHELQAGKLHAWDDLPAPEIAVKDCRMPKGKQKMLDLLLYVRMDEAKHREVNHTWGTARGSQSLYCALSRRE
;
A
#
# COMPACT_ATOMS: atom_id res chain seq x y z
N MET A 1 7.58 -2.65 -4.02
CA MET A 1 9.07 -2.64 -3.99
C MET A 1 9.71 -3.51 -5.08
N VAL A 2 9.61 -4.85 -5.02
CA VAL A 2 10.26 -5.78 -5.98
C VAL A 2 9.97 -5.42 -7.44
N GLY A 3 8.71 -5.12 -7.77
CA GLY A 3 8.33 -4.72 -9.13
C GLY A 3 9.04 -3.45 -9.58
N GLY A 4 9.08 -2.41 -8.74
CA GLY A 4 9.80 -1.16 -9.01
C GLY A 4 11.30 -1.39 -9.23
N MET A 5 11.94 -2.18 -8.36
CA MET A 5 13.34 -2.55 -8.47
C MET A 5 13.65 -3.29 -9.78
N LEU A 6 12.90 -4.34 -10.11
CA LEU A 6 13.12 -5.14 -11.32
C LEU A 6 12.91 -4.32 -12.60
N ARG A 7 11.89 -3.44 -12.61
CA ARG A 7 11.65 -2.52 -13.72
C ARG A 7 12.73 -1.46 -13.84
N HIS A 8 13.23 -0.93 -12.74
CA HIS A 8 14.35 -0.01 -12.69
C HIS A 8 15.61 -0.63 -13.31
N LEU A 9 16.00 -1.82 -12.86
CA LEU A 9 17.16 -2.53 -13.41
C LEU A 9 16.99 -2.84 -14.91
N LYS A 10 15.76 -3.20 -15.33
CA LYS A 10 15.45 -3.42 -16.75
C LYS A 10 15.57 -2.13 -17.58
N SER A 11 15.05 -1.01 -17.07
CA SER A 11 15.12 0.32 -17.71
C SER A 11 16.57 0.73 -17.96
N VAL A 12 17.43 0.64 -16.93
CA VAL A 12 18.86 0.96 -17.02
C VAL A 12 19.57 0.04 -18.01
N ARG A 13 19.40 -1.29 -17.93
CA ARG A 13 20.06 -2.23 -18.84
C ARG A 13 19.61 -2.07 -20.30
N GLN A 14 18.38 -1.63 -20.54
CA GLN A 14 17.85 -1.43 -21.88
C GLN A 14 18.04 0.00 -22.41
N MET A 15 18.50 0.94 -21.57
CA MET A 15 18.58 2.36 -21.88
C MET A 15 17.25 2.93 -22.38
N LYS A 16 16.13 2.52 -21.77
CA LYS A 16 14.77 2.92 -22.17
C LYS A 16 14.03 3.59 -21.03
N LYS A 17 13.26 4.63 -21.33
CA LYS A 17 12.38 5.28 -20.35
C LYS A 17 11.31 4.30 -19.86
N ASP A 18 11.03 4.32 -18.57
CA ASP A 18 9.87 3.66 -17.97
C ASP A 18 8.71 4.66 -17.91
N PRO A 19 7.48 4.29 -18.29
CA PRO A 19 6.36 5.22 -18.41
C PRO A 19 5.67 5.50 -17.06
N GLY A 20 6.44 5.68 -15.99
CA GLY A 20 5.96 6.03 -14.65
C GLY A 20 5.67 4.83 -13.71
N TRP A 21 5.86 3.59 -14.17
CA TRP A 21 5.59 2.40 -13.34
C TRP A 21 6.56 2.29 -12.16
N ILE A 22 7.83 2.64 -12.35
CA ILE A 22 8.84 2.57 -11.29
C ILE A 22 8.43 3.48 -10.13
N GLU A 23 8.10 4.74 -10.43
CA GLU A 23 7.72 5.74 -9.44
C GLU A 23 6.49 5.27 -8.64
N SER A 24 5.42 4.89 -9.34
CA SER A 24 4.20 4.38 -8.71
C SER A 24 4.45 3.16 -7.81
N LEU A 25 5.28 2.21 -8.23
CA LEU A 25 5.57 0.99 -7.46
C LEU A 25 6.47 1.23 -6.24
N ILE A 26 7.24 2.31 -6.27
CA ILE A 26 8.07 2.74 -5.13
C ILE A 26 7.22 3.60 -4.18
N GLU A 27 6.33 4.44 -4.71
CA GLU A 27 5.35 5.19 -3.93
C GLU A 27 4.41 4.25 -3.17
N GLU A 28 3.85 3.23 -3.82
CA GLU A 28 3.05 2.18 -3.17
C GLU A 28 3.83 1.51 -2.04
N ALA A 29 5.08 1.11 -2.29
CA ALA A 29 5.91 0.48 -1.27
C ALA A 29 6.26 1.40 -0.09
N TYR A 30 6.39 2.70 -0.36
CA TYR A 30 6.59 3.72 0.66
C TYR A 30 5.32 3.87 1.51
N ASN A 31 4.15 3.99 0.87
CA ASN A 31 2.87 4.17 1.53
C ASN A 31 2.55 2.99 2.47
N GLU A 32 2.70 1.75 2.00
CA GLU A 32 2.54 0.53 2.81
C GLU A 32 3.47 0.50 4.04
N ARG A 33 4.72 0.96 3.87
CA ARG A 33 5.66 1.08 4.98
C ARG A 33 5.21 2.14 5.98
N MET A 34 4.66 3.26 5.50
CA MET A 34 4.14 4.31 6.36
C MET A 34 2.91 3.85 7.16
N HIS A 35 2.04 3.03 6.56
CA HIS A 35 0.95 2.38 7.31
C HIS A 35 1.50 1.51 8.43
N LEU A 36 2.46 0.62 8.15
CA LEU A 36 3.09 -0.22 9.17
C LEU A 36 3.68 0.62 10.31
N LEU A 37 4.50 1.63 9.99
CA LEU A 37 5.15 2.47 11.00
C LEU A 37 4.12 3.27 11.82
N THR A 38 3.03 3.71 11.21
CA THR A 38 1.92 4.36 11.91
C THR A 38 1.29 3.44 12.95
N PHE A 39 0.96 2.20 12.57
CA PHE A 39 0.33 1.26 13.51
C PHE A 39 1.30 0.77 14.60
N LEU A 40 2.61 0.79 14.36
CA LEU A 40 3.61 0.50 15.38
C LEU A 40 3.75 1.61 16.43
N GLU A 41 3.33 2.85 16.16
CA GLU A 41 3.21 3.87 17.22
C GLU A 41 2.06 3.58 18.19
N LEU A 42 1.08 2.75 17.78
CA LEU A 42 -0.05 2.34 18.60
C LEU A 42 0.21 1.06 19.41
N ALA A 43 1.18 0.24 19.00
CA ALA A 43 1.51 -1.01 19.67
C ALA A 43 2.99 -1.40 19.49
N ASP A 44 3.68 -1.72 20.59
CA ASP A 44 5.05 -2.23 20.54
C ASP A 44 5.06 -3.75 20.26
N PRO A 45 5.64 -4.20 19.13
CA PRO A 45 5.68 -5.61 18.79
C PRO A 45 6.74 -6.33 19.64
N GLY A 46 6.33 -7.40 20.33
CA GLY A 46 7.24 -8.29 21.03
C GLY A 46 8.20 -9.06 20.11
N ILE A 47 9.21 -9.70 20.70
CA ILE A 47 10.29 -10.41 19.98
C ILE A 47 9.73 -11.49 19.03
N PHE A 48 8.68 -12.21 19.45
CA PHE A 48 8.04 -13.21 18.62
C PHE A 48 7.46 -12.62 17.32
N MET A 49 6.72 -11.50 17.42
CA MET A 49 6.16 -10.83 16.24
C MET A 49 7.27 -10.33 15.31
N ARG A 50 8.35 -9.75 15.87
CA ARG A 50 9.51 -9.31 15.10
C ARG A 50 10.17 -10.47 14.33
N PHE A 51 10.32 -11.63 14.97
CA PHE A 51 10.82 -12.83 14.31
C PHE A 51 9.89 -13.30 13.19
N MET A 52 8.58 -13.32 13.42
CA MET A 52 7.59 -13.69 12.41
C MET A 52 7.64 -12.77 11.19
N VAL A 53 7.80 -11.45 11.40
CA VAL A 53 7.97 -10.48 10.32
C VAL A 53 9.26 -10.76 9.53
N LEU A 54 10.39 -11.04 10.19
CA LEU A 54 11.64 -11.39 9.52
C LEU A 54 11.52 -12.68 8.69
N ALA A 55 10.85 -13.70 9.22
CA ALA A 55 10.61 -14.96 8.52
C ALA A 55 9.69 -14.75 7.31
N ALA A 56 8.57 -14.06 7.49
CA ALA A 56 7.64 -13.72 6.42
C ALA A 56 8.32 -12.88 5.34
N GLN A 57 9.08 -11.86 5.71
CA GLN A 57 9.84 -11.03 4.78
C GLN A 57 10.83 -11.87 3.97
N SER A 58 11.59 -12.75 4.62
CA SER A 58 12.57 -13.61 3.96
C SER A 58 11.92 -14.54 2.94
N LEU A 59 10.82 -15.19 3.32
CA LEU A 59 10.12 -16.12 2.45
C LEU A 59 9.39 -15.40 1.31
N PHE A 60 8.57 -14.41 1.65
CA PHE A 60 7.71 -13.71 0.70
C PHE A 60 8.53 -12.89 -0.29
N PHE A 61 9.59 -12.18 0.16
CA PHE A 61 10.43 -11.41 -0.75
C PHE A 61 11.05 -12.29 -1.84
N ASN A 62 11.65 -13.43 -1.46
CA ASN A 62 12.31 -14.32 -2.41
C ASN A 62 11.30 -15.00 -3.36
N ALA A 63 10.19 -15.50 -2.82
CA ALA A 63 9.14 -16.11 -3.63
C ALA A 63 8.51 -15.11 -4.61
N PHE A 64 8.20 -13.90 -4.15
CA PHE A 64 7.63 -12.84 -4.98
C PHE A 64 8.64 -12.31 -6.01
N PHE A 65 9.92 -12.22 -5.67
CA PHE A 65 11.00 -11.86 -6.60
C PHE A 65 11.07 -12.83 -7.77
N VAL A 66 11.16 -14.14 -7.51
CA VAL A 66 11.18 -15.16 -8.56
C VAL A 66 9.88 -15.14 -9.36
N SER A 67 8.73 -15.04 -8.68
CA SER A 67 7.43 -14.98 -9.34
C SER A 67 7.31 -13.78 -10.27
N TYR A 68 7.82 -12.61 -9.88
CA TYR A 68 7.74 -11.39 -10.68
C TYR A 68 8.65 -11.44 -11.92
N LEU A 69 9.78 -12.16 -11.85
CA LEU A 69 10.64 -12.40 -13.01
C LEU A 69 9.93 -13.22 -14.09
N VAL A 70 9.10 -14.19 -13.69
CA VAL A 70 8.42 -15.12 -14.63
C VAL A 70 7.03 -14.61 -15.03
N LEU A 71 6.24 -14.14 -14.06
CA LEU A 71 4.80 -13.85 -14.19
C LEU A 71 4.41 -12.49 -13.56
N PRO A 72 4.94 -11.35 -14.06
CA PRO A 72 4.68 -10.04 -13.47
C PRO A 72 3.19 -9.67 -13.45
N LYS A 73 2.42 -10.09 -14.47
CA LYS A 73 0.96 -9.85 -14.51
C LYS A 73 0.22 -10.58 -13.39
N THR A 74 0.61 -11.82 -13.11
CA THR A 74 0.04 -12.61 -12.02
C THR A 74 0.38 -11.99 -10.67
N CYS A 75 1.62 -11.50 -10.49
CA CYS A 75 2.02 -10.75 -9.29
C CYS A 75 1.15 -9.50 -9.07
N HIS A 76 0.92 -8.69 -10.11
CA HIS A 76 0.02 -7.54 -10.00
C HIS A 76 -1.43 -7.95 -9.70
N ARG A 77 -1.93 -9.01 -10.33
CA ARG A 77 -3.27 -9.52 -10.01
C ARG A 77 -3.39 -9.97 -8.56
N PHE A 78 -2.38 -10.70 -8.08
CA PHE A 78 -2.29 -11.17 -6.71
C PHE A 78 -2.27 -10.01 -5.70
N VAL A 79 -1.43 -9.00 -5.91
CA VAL A 79 -1.41 -7.80 -5.06
C VAL A 79 -2.76 -7.08 -5.12
N GLY A 80 -3.36 -6.94 -6.30
CA GLY A 80 -4.70 -6.35 -6.42
C GLY A 80 -5.75 -7.04 -5.54
N TYR A 81 -5.74 -8.38 -5.47
CA TYR A 81 -6.61 -9.13 -4.56
C TYR A 81 -6.26 -8.96 -3.09
N LEU A 82 -4.98 -8.82 -2.72
CA LEU A 82 -4.62 -8.48 -1.34
C LEU A 82 -5.20 -7.12 -0.93
N GLN A 83 -5.19 -6.15 -1.84
CA GLN A 83 -5.77 -4.84 -1.58
C GLN A 83 -7.30 -4.84 -1.57
N GLU A 84 -7.95 -5.75 -2.30
CA GLU A 84 -9.39 -6.01 -2.12
C GLU A 84 -9.69 -6.45 -0.69
N GLU A 85 -8.95 -7.43 -0.19
CA GLU A 85 -9.10 -7.92 1.19
C GLU A 85 -8.78 -6.83 2.23
N ALA A 86 -7.79 -5.97 1.97
CA ALA A 86 -7.48 -4.83 2.84
C ALA A 86 -8.65 -3.84 2.92
N VAL A 87 -9.24 -3.46 1.78
CA VAL A 87 -10.45 -2.59 1.75
C VAL A 87 -11.63 -3.26 2.47
N ILE A 88 -11.81 -4.56 2.27
CA ILE A 88 -12.84 -5.36 2.95
C ILE A 88 -12.59 -5.38 4.47
N THR A 89 -11.34 -5.44 4.91
CA THR A 89 -10.96 -5.46 6.33
C THR A 89 -11.20 -4.10 7.01
N PHE A 90 -10.81 -3.00 6.38
CA PHE A 90 -10.97 -1.67 6.98
C PHE A 90 -12.42 -1.18 7.01
N THR A 91 -13.26 -1.61 6.07
CA THR A 91 -14.66 -1.18 5.99
C THR A 91 -15.49 -1.49 7.25
N PRO A 92 -15.53 -2.73 7.77
CA PRO A 92 -16.23 -3.03 9.02
C PRO A 92 -15.58 -2.35 10.21
N ALA A 93 -14.24 -2.26 10.28
CA ALA A 93 -13.55 -1.55 11.37
C ALA A 93 -13.98 -0.07 11.47
N ILE A 94 -14.06 0.62 10.32
CA ILE A 94 -14.57 1.99 10.22
C ILE A 94 -16.03 2.06 10.66
N HIS A 95 -16.88 1.13 10.21
CA HIS A 95 -18.29 1.11 10.56
C HIS A 95 -18.53 0.87 12.06
N GLU A 96 -17.77 -0.04 12.68
CA GLU A 96 -17.84 -0.30 14.12
C GLU A 96 -17.36 0.89 14.94
N LEU A 97 -16.31 1.59 14.47
CA LEU A 97 -15.83 2.82 15.09
C LEU A 97 -16.87 3.94 15.00
N GLN A 98 -17.51 4.13 13.84
CA GLN A 98 -18.59 5.11 13.66
C GLN A 98 -19.83 4.79 14.50
N ALA A 99 -20.10 3.50 14.74
CA ALA A 99 -21.17 3.06 15.61
C ALA A 99 -20.83 3.15 17.11
N GLY A 100 -19.63 3.64 17.47
CA GLY A 100 -19.17 3.76 18.85
C GLY A 100 -18.98 2.41 19.54
N LYS A 101 -18.69 1.33 18.78
CA LYS A 101 -18.46 -0.01 19.35
C LYS A 101 -17.00 -0.23 19.76
N LEU A 102 -16.09 0.62 19.30
CA LEU A 102 -14.66 0.55 19.55
C LEU A 102 -14.23 1.70 20.48
N HIS A 103 -14.73 1.69 21.72
CA HIS A 103 -14.54 2.78 22.70
C HIS A 103 -13.09 3.21 22.91
N ALA A 104 -12.14 2.28 22.78
CA ALA A 104 -10.71 2.59 22.92
C ALA A 104 -10.20 3.54 21.81
N TRP A 105 -10.90 3.65 20.68
CA TRP A 105 -10.46 4.35 19.48
C TRP A 105 -11.32 5.59 19.15
N ASP A 106 -12.46 5.79 19.81
CA ASP A 106 -13.43 6.86 19.51
C ASP A 106 -12.80 8.26 19.55
N ASP A 107 -11.93 8.51 20.53
CA ASP A 107 -11.22 9.78 20.71
C ASP A 107 -9.70 9.65 20.60
N LEU A 108 -9.22 8.51 20.11
CA LEU A 108 -7.79 8.27 19.94
C LEU A 108 -7.24 9.18 18.83
N PRO A 109 -6.27 10.06 19.13
CA PRO A 109 -5.62 10.85 18.09
C PRO A 109 -4.85 9.94 17.14
N ALA A 110 -4.85 10.31 15.85
CA ALA A 110 -3.99 9.67 14.88
C ALA A 110 -2.52 9.92 15.25
N PRO A 111 -1.62 8.94 15.10
CA PRO A 111 -0.20 9.12 15.39
C PRO A 111 0.42 10.24 14.54
N GLU A 112 1.40 10.96 15.10
CA GLU A 112 1.96 12.16 14.46
C GLU A 112 2.58 11.86 13.10
N ILE A 113 3.16 10.67 12.92
CA ILE A 113 3.73 10.23 11.67
C ILE A 113 2.69 10.24 10.54
N ALA A 114 1.48 9.73 10.82
CA ALA A 114 0.40 9.72 9.84
C ALA A 114 -0.18 11.11 9.58
N VAL A 115 -0.32 11.93 10.62
CA VAL A 115 -0.79 13.32 10.47
C VAL A 115 0.10 14.09 9.50
N LYS A 116 1.43 13.91 9.61
CA LYS A 116 2.42 14.56 8.73
C LYS A 116 2.41 13.96 7.33
N ASP A 117 2.43 12.63 7.21
CA ASP A 117 2.53 11.93 5.92
C ASP A 117 1.27 12.12 5.07
N CYS A 118 0.09 11.91 5.66
CA CYS A 118 -1.21 12.10 5.00
C CYS A 118 -1.65 13.58 4.93
N ARG A 119 -0.88 14.50 5.52
CA ARG A 119 -1.20 15.94 5.64
C ARG A 119 -2.62 16.18 6.16
N MET A 120 -2.97 15.49 7.25
CA MET A 120 -4.33 15.48 7.78
C MET A 120 -4.72 16.88 8.29
N PRO A 121 -5.90 17.41 7.93
CA PRO A 121 -6.30 18.76 8.31
C PRO A 121 -6.63 18.85 9.81
N LYS A 122 -6.40 20.03 10.42
CA LYS A 122 -6.72 20.26 11.83
C LYS A 122 -8.20 19.97 12.11
N GLY A 123 -8.47 19.22 13.18
CA GLY A 123 -9.82 18.79 13.54
C GLY A 123 -10.27 17.47 12.89
N LYS A 124 -9.49 16.91 11.95
CA LYS A 124 -9.68 15.57 11.37
C LYS A 124 -8.40 14.76 11.51
N GLN A 125 -8.02 14.50 12.75
CA GLN A 125 -6.76 13.85 13.13
C GLN A 125 -7.04 12.78 14.20
N LYS A 126 -8.16 12.06 14.06
CA LYS A 126 -8.52 10.93 14.92
C LYS A 126 -8.29 9.60 14.20
N MET A 127 -8.34 8.51 14.97
CA MET A 127 -8.22 7.15 14.45
C MET A 127 -9.19 6.85 13.30
N LEU A 128 -10.43 7.37 13.38
CA LEU A 128 -11.40 7.24 12.29
C LEU A 128 -10.91 7.87 10.99
N ASP A 129 -10.37 9.08 11.05
CA ASP A 129 -9.83 9.77 9.88
C ASP A 129 -8.65 8.97 9.31
N LEU A 130 -7.75 8.49 10.16
CA LEU A 130 -6.62 7.66 9.74
C LEU A 130 -7.08 6.41 8.98
N LEU A 131 -8.02 5.64 9.54
CA LEU A 131 -8.53 4.42 8.88
C LEU A 131 -9.20 4.73 7.53
N LEU A 132 -9.85 5.89 7.41
CA LEU A 132 -10.42 6.35 6.14
C LEU A 132 -9.32 6.65 5.11
N TYR A 133 -8.23 7.31 5.50
CA TYR A 133 -7.07 7.56 4.62
C TYR A 133 -6.42 6.25 4.17
N VAL A 134 -6.11 5.35 5.11
CA VAL A 134 -5.50 4.04 4.81
C VAL A 134 -6.37 3.27 3.82
N ARG A 135 -7.69 3.14 4.07
CA ARG A 135 -8.59 2.44 3.15
C ARG A 135 -8.63 3.08 1.75
N MET A 136 -8.53 4.40 1.65
CA MET A 136 -8.47 5.09 0.36
C MET A 136 -7.18 4.76 -0.40
N ASP A 137 -6.05 4.68 0.29
CA ASP A 137 -4.78 4.25 -0.29
C ASP A 137 -4.89 2.81 -0.82
N GLU A 138 -5.47 1.89 -0.04
CA GLU A 138 -5.64 0.50 -0.49
C GLU A 138 -6.57 0.38 -1.70
N ALA A 139 -7.62 1.21 -1.76
CA ALA A 139 -8.49 1.26 -2.93
C ALA A 139 -7.74 1.76 -4.17
N LYS A 140 -6.82 2.73 -4.02
CA LYS A 140 -5.93 3.20 -5.10
C LYS A 140 -4.97 2.08 -5.52
N HIS A 141 -4.31 1.43 -4.58
CA HIS A 141 -3.39 0.33 -4.85
C HIS A 141 -4.07 -0.84 -5.57
N ARG A 142 -5.28 -1.20 -5.15
CA ARG A 142 -6.13 -2.21 -5.81
C ARG A 142 -6.33 -1.89 -7.29
N GLU A 143 -6.82 -0.68 -7.58
CA GLU A 143 -7.16 -0.27 -8.95
C GLU A 143 -5.93 -0.26 -9.87
N VAL A 144 -4.82 0.28 -9.36
CA VAL A 144 -3.54 0.34 -10.09
C VAL A 144 -3.03 -1.08 -10.38
N ASN A 145 -3.01 -1.96 -9.39
CA ASN A 145 -2.52 -3.34 -9.57
C ASN A 145 -3.44 -4.20 -10.43
N HIS A 146 -4.77 -4.07 -10.33
CA HIS A 146 -5.68 -4.76 -11.26
C HIS A 146 -5.56 -4.23 -12.69
N THR A 147 -5.35 -2.93 -12.87
CA THR A 147 -5.06 -2.33 -14.19
C THR A 147 -3.79 -2.94 -14.78
N TRP A 148 -2.69 -2.99 -14.03
CA TRP A 148 -1.42 -3.57 -14.50
C TRP A 148 -1.45 -5.09 -14.69
N GLY A 149 -2.24 -5.81 -13.86
CA GLY A 149 -2.51 -7.24 -14.03
C GLY A 149 -3.35 -7.56 -15.27
N THR A 150 -4.13 -6.59 -15.77
CA THR A 150 -4.92 -6.72 -17.01
C THR A 150 -4.16 -6.22 -18.24
N ALA A 151 -3.33 -5.18 -18.08
CA ALA A 151 -2.75 -4.42 -19.17
C ALA A 151 -2.11 -5.33 -20.23
N ARG A 152 -2.78 -5.42 -21.39
CA ARG A 152 -2.19 -5.84 -22.66
C ARG A 152 -1.41 -4.65 -23.20
N GLY A 153 -0.26 -4.36 -22.59
CA GLY A 153 0.69 -3.32 -23.03
C GLY A 153 0.05 -2.07 -23.66
N SER A 154 -0.48 -1.14 -22.86
CA SER A 154 -0.77 0.22 -23.33
C SER A 154 -1.00 1.18 -22.16
N GLN A 155 0.06 1.92 -21.83
CA GLN A 155 0.20 3.34 -21.47
C GLN A 155 -0.96 4.25 -20.97
N SER A 156 -2.24 3.88 -20.97
CA SER A 156 -3.30 4.90 -21.05
C SER A 156 -3.82 5.49 -19.72
N LEU A 157 -3.69 4.82 -18.56
CA LEU A 157 -4.34 5.32 -17.33
C LEU A 157 -3.52 6.36 -16.55
N TYR A 158 -2.19 6.20 -16.45
CA TYR A 158 -1.39 7.10 -15.62
C TYR A 158 -1.34 8.53 -16.17
N CYS A 159 -1.29 8.67 -17.51
CA CYS A 159 -1.33 9.96 -18.19
C CYS A 159 -2.69 10.68 -18.08
N ALA A 160 -3.75 9.95 -17.72
CA ALA A 160 -5.08 10.50 -17.46
C ALA A 160 -5.27 10.95 -16.01
N LEU A 161 -4.56 10.33 -15.07
CA LEU A 161 -4.63 10.67 -13.64
C LEU A 161 -3.64 11.77 -13.24
N SER A 162 -2.44 11.83 -13.83
CA SER A 162 -1.44 12.88 -13.51
C SER A 162 -1.69 14.24 -14.18
N ARG A 163 -2.76 14.39 -14.99
CA ARG A 163 -3.14 15.65 -15.66
C ARG A 163 -4.26 16.42 -14.93
N ARG A 164 -4.60 16.02 -13.70
CA ARG A 164 -5.60 16.69 -12.86
C ARG A 164 -4.98 17.44 -11.67
N GLU A 165 -3.71 17.82 -11.76
CA GLU A 165 -3.04 18.76 -10.86
C GLU A 165 -2.58 20.00 -11.64
#